data_AF-A0A521T5H0-F1
#
_entry.id   AF-A0A521T5H0-F1
#
_cell.length_a   1.000
_cell.length_b   1.000
_cell.length_c   1.000
_cell.angle_alpha   90.00
_cell.angle_beta   90.00
_cell.angle_gamma   90.00
#
_symmetry.space_group_name_H-M   'P 1'
#
loop_
_entity.id
_entity.type
_entity.pdbx_description
1 polymer ?
#
loop_
_entity_poly.entity_id
_entity_poly.type
_entity_poly.pdbx_seq_one_letter_code
_entity_poly.pdbx_strand_id
1 'polypeptide(L)' 'MRRMDTMTDKLSTTRPKNAFQFARIAAERAKQLQRGCVAKVEGSGKYARRAQQEVALGLVTQTNVPGSKPE' A
#
# COMPACT_ATOMS: atom_id res chain seq x y z
N MET A 1 -39.74 12.84 4.41
CA MET A 1 -38.31 13.20 4.54
C MET A 1 -37.69 12.47 5.73
N ARG A 2 -36.99 11.36 5.51
CA ARG A 2 -36.03 10.80 6.47
C ARG A 2 -34.80 10.34 5.70
N ARG A 3 -33.65 10.60 6.31
CA ARG A 3 -32.33 10.80 5.71
C ARG A 3 -31.85 9.53 5.00
N MET A 4 -31.30 9.71 3.81
CA MET A 4 -30.50 8.70 3.10
C MET A 4 -29.18 8.59 3.86
N ASP A 5 -29.03 7.53 4.66
CA ASP A 5 -27.78 7.22 5.32
C ASP A 5 -26.77 6.86 4.23
N THR A 6 -25.86 7.80 3.95
CA THR A 6 -24.75 7.64 3.03
C THR A 6 -24.01 6.36 3.38
N MET A 7 -24.11 5.35 2.51
CA MET A 7 -23.24 4.19 2.49
C MET A 7 -21.82 4.69 2.20
N THR A 8 -21.14 5.16 3.24
CA THR A 8 -19.70 5.24 3.27
C THR A 8 -19.24 3.80 3.16
N ASP A 9 -19.00 3.36 1.93
CA ASP A 9 -18.35 2.10 1.60
C ASP A 9 -17.19 1.97 2.58
N LYS A 10 -17.35 1.06 3.54
CA LYS A 10 -16.29 0.73 4.46
C LYS A 10 -15.21 0.20 3.55
N LEU A 11 -14.24 1.05 3.22
CA LEU A 11 -12.90 0.69 2.81
C LEU A 11 -12.56 -0.50 3.69
N SER A 12 -12.78 -1.68 3.11
CA SER A 12 -12.60 -2.94 3.77
C SER A 12 -11.12 -2.93 4.02
N THR A 13 -10.74 -2.48 5.21
CA THR A 13 -9.39 -2.60 5.72
C THR A 13 -9.27 -4.09 5.93
N THR A 14 -9.07 -4.80 4.83
CA THR A 14 -8.78 -6.21 4.77
C THR A 14 -7.53 -6.32 5.60
N ARG A 15 -7.72 -6.63 6.89
CA ARG A 15 -6.62 -7.02 7.74
C ARG A 15 -5.91 -8.10 6.93
N PRO A 16 -4.66 -7.85 6.54
CA PRO A 16 -3.95 -8.79 5.69
C PRO A 16 -3.98 -10.12 6.44
N LYS A 17 -4.43 -11.19 5.76
CA LYS A 17 -4.56 -12.52 6.36
C LYS A 17 -3.28 -12.96 7.08
N ASN A 18 -2.14 -12.39 6.66
CA ASN A 18 -0.86 -12.47 7.34
C ASN A 18 -0.26 -11.07 7.57
N ALA A 19 -0.24 -10.61 8.82
CA ALA A 19 0.30 -9.31 9.21
C ALA A 19 1.81 -9.18 8.91
N PHE A 20 2.57 -10.27 8.99
CA PHE A 20 3.99 -10.27 8.68
C PHE A 20 4.25 -10.03 7.19
N GLN A 21 3.46 -10.66 6.32
CA GLN A 21 3.58 -10.42 4.87
C GLN A 21 3.26 -8.98 4.50
N PHE A 22 2.24 -8.40 5.12
CA PHE A 22 1.91 -6.99 4.93
C PHE A 22 3.07 -6.07 5.35
N ALA A 23 3.61 -6.28 6.55
CA ALA A 23 4.74 -5.49 7.03
C ALA A 23 5.96 -5.64 6.11
N ARG A 24 6.22 -6.85 5.60
CA ARG A 24 7.32 -7.13 4.67
C ARG A 24 7.15 -6.38 3.35
N ILE A 25 5.98 -6.49 2.70
CA ILE A 25 5.70 -5.83 1.42
C ILE A 25 5.72 -4.30 1.60
N ALA A 26 5.14 -3.78 2.69
CA ALA A 26 5.16 -2.36 3.00
C ALA A 26 6.60 -1.84 3.25
N ALA A 27 7.46 -2.63 3.93
CA ALA A 27 8.85 -2.26 4.16
C ALA A 27 9.67 -2.22 2.86
N GLU A 28 9.53 -3.22 2.00
CA GLU A 28 10.18 -3.23 0.68
C GLU A 28 9.69 -2.05 -0.17
N ARG A 29 8.38 -1.78 -0.14
CA ARG A 29 7.82 -0.65 -0.87
C ARG A 29 8.28 0.71 -0.33
N ALA A 30 8.41 0.85 0.99
CA ALA A 30 8.97 2.06 1.58
C ALA A 30 10.41 2.31 1.12
N LYS A 31 11.24 1.26 0.99
CA LYS A 31 12.60 1.37 0.44
C LYS A 31 12.60 1.83 -1.02
N GLN A 32 11.65 1.36 -1.83
CA GLN A 32 11.50 1.83 -3.22
C GLN A 32 11.16 3.32 -3.28
N LEU A 33 10.22 3.77 -2.44
CA LEU A 33 9.87 5.19 -2.35
C LEU A 33 11.06 6.05 -1.88
N GLN A 34 11.87 5.56 -0.93
CA GLN A 34 13.10 6.23 -0.50
C GLN A 34 14.14 6.36 -1.64
N ARG A 35 14.17 5.39 -2.56
CA ARG A 35 15.04 5.41 -3.75
C ARG A 35 14.51 6.32 -4.88
N GLY A 36 13.38 6.99 -4.68
CA GLY A 36 12.77 7.87 -5.67
C GLY A 36 11.82 7.17 -6.64
N CYS A 37 11.38 5.94 -6.36
CA CYS A 37 10.33 5.32 -7.16
C CYS A 37 9.02 6.10 -7.05
N VAL A 38 8.25 6.10 -8.14
CA VAL A 38 6.98 6.82 -8.23
C VAL A 38 5.96 6.25 -7.24
N ALA A 39 5.38 7.14 -6.44
CA ALA A 39 4.25 6.84 -5.56
C ALA A 39 3.00 6.53 -6.39
N LYS A 40 2.27 5.47 -6.00
CA LYS A 40 0.96 5.15 -6.59
C LYS A 40 -0.17 5.87 -5.87
N VAL A 41 0.09 6.30 -4.62
CA VAL A 41 -0.88 7.00 -3.77
C VAL A 41 -0.30 8.34 -3.29
N GLU A 42 -1.08 9.38 -3.52
CA GLU A 42 -0.88 10.73 -3.00
C GLU A 42 -1.36 10.81 -1.53
N GLY A 43 -0.74 11.67 -0.71
CA GLY A 43 -1.34 12.05 0.58
C GLY A 43 -0.53 11.80 1.86
N SER A 44 0.70 11.26 1.83
CA SER A 44 1.57 11.28 3.01
C SER A 44 3.03 11.53 2.69
N GLY A 45 3.64 12.56 3.28
CA GLY A 45 5.08 12.84 3.17
C GLY A 45 5.98 11.77 3.81
N LYS A 46 5.40 10.81 4.55
CA LYS A 46 6.13 9.70 5.17
C LYS A 46 6.06 8.45 4.29
N TYR A 47 7.21 8.00 3.79
CA TYR A 47 7.31 6.83 2.91
C TYR A 47 6.68 5.55 3.48
N ALA A 48 6.84 5.29 4.78
CA ALA A 48 6.28 4.12 5.43
C ALA A 48 4.73 4.13 5.42
N ARG A 49 4.13 5.29 5.73
CA ARG A 49 2.66 5.44 5.75
C ARG A 49 2.09 5.31 4.35
N ARG A 50 2.77 5.90 3.35
CA ARG A 50 2.39 5.78 1.95
C ARG A 50 2.48 4.33 1.46
N ALA A 51 3.55 3.61 1.78
CA ALA A 51 3.70 2.20 1.44
C ALA A 51 2.60 1.33 2.07
N GLN A 52 2.25 1.57 3.34
CA GLN A 52 1.14 0.87 3.99
C GLN A 52 -0.21 1.15 3.30
N GLN A 53 -0.46 2.39 2.88
CA GLN A 53 -1.67 2.74 2.13
C GLN A 53 -1.72 2.03 0.77
N GLU A 54 -0.61 2.01 0.03
CA GLU A 54 -0.52 1.34 -1.26
C GLU A 54 -0.75 -0.18 -1.14
N VAL A 55 -0.22 -0.82 -0.09
CA VAL A 55 -0.44 -2.25 0.17
C VAL A 55 -1.87 -2.50 0.65
N ALA A 56 -2.41 -1.65 1.52
CA ALA A 56 -3.79 -1.77 2.01
C ALA A 56 -4.83 -1.60 0.88
N LEU A 57 -4.53 -0.75 -0.11
CA LEU A 57 -5.34 -0.55 -1.31
C LEU A 57 -5.11 -1.62 -2.39
N GLY A 58 -4.23 -2.60 -2.15
CA GLY A 58 -3.92 -3.65 -3.12
C GLY A 58 -3.16 -3.18 -4.37
N LEU A 59 -2.66 -1.94 -4.37
CA LEU A 59 -1.92 -1.35 -5.48
C LEU A 59 -0.48 -1.88 -5.58
N VAL A 60 0.01 -2.48 -4.50
CA VAL A 60 1.32 -3.12 -4.42
C VAL A 60 1.13 -4.57 -3.99
N THR A 61 1.26 -5.46 -4.97
CA THR A 61 1.36 -6.90 -4.76
C THR A 61 2.83 -7.30 -4.71
N GLN A 62 3.11 -8.42 -4.05
CA GLN A 62 4.46 -8.98 -3.98
C GLN A 62 4.94 -9.25 -5.42
N THR A 63 5.85 -8.43 -5.93
CA THR A 63 6.42 -8.63 -7.25
C THR A 63 7.36 -9.81 -7.14
N ASN A 64 6.94 -10.97 -7.65
CA ASN A 64 7.84 -12.06 -8.01
C ASN A 64 8.71 -11.60 -9.20
N VAL A 65 9.64 -10.67 -8.95
CA VAL A 65 10.63 -10.25 -9.94
C VAL A 65 12.00 -10.74 -9.47
N PRO A 66 12.53 -11.83 -10.06
CA PRO A 66 13.94 -12.13 -9.95
C PRO A 66 14.69 -11.10 -10.80
N GLY A 67 15.25 -10.08 -10.17
CA GLY A 67 16.16 -9.17 -10.83
C GLY A 67 15.75 -7.70 -10.76
N SER A 68 16.51 -6.95 -9.98
CA SER A 68 16.74 -5.54 -10.27
C SER A 68 18.20 -5.20 -9.98
N LYS A 69 19.06 -5.67 -10.89
CA LYS A 69 20.26 -4.98 -11.40
C LYS A 69 20.61 -5.63 -12.75
N PRO A 70 20.45 -4.95 -13.91
CA PRO A 70 21.26 -5.30 -15.07
C PRO A 70 22.64 -4.69 -14.82
N GLU A 71 23.64 -5.55 -14.70
CA GLU A 71 25.06 -5.20 -14.85
C GLU A 71 25.43 -5.26 -16.33
#